data_AF-A0A672L276-F1
#
_entry.id   AF-A0A672L276-F1
#
_cell.length_a   1.000
_cell.length_b   1.000
_cell.length_c   1.000
_cell.angle_alpha   90.00
_cell.angle_beta   90.00
_cell.angle_gamma   90.00
#
_symmetry.space_group_name_H-M   'P 1'
#
loop_
_entity.id
_entity.type
_entity.pdbx_description
1 polymer ?
#
loop_
_entity_poly.entity_id
_entity_poly.type
_entity_poly.pdbx_seq_one_letter_code
_entity_poly.pdbx_strand_id
1 'polypeptide(L)'
;MAFMSRLSRSRSNSRSPSRKDSEKGCPVLTVAELERLLYTGKTACNHADEVWPRLYIGDQEIASNRKELIKLGITHILNCAQSKWRGGAECYAGMNITYHGIEAHDSPSFDMSVNFYPAAEFIHRALSTGGHHEPNPLAMR
;
A
#
# COMPACT_ATOMS: atom_id res chain seq x y z
N MET A 1 40.35 -50.23 18.30
CA MET A 1 39.92 -51.42 17.52
C MET A 1 38.74 -50.99 16.64
N ALA A 2 38.86 -51.21 15.33
CA ALA A 2 37.84 -50.90 14.33
C ALA A 2 36.82 -52.04 14.21
N PHE A 3 35.57 -51.73 13.84
CA PHE A 3 34.90 -52.46 12.75
C PHE A 3 33.69 -51.70 12.19
N MET A 4 33.56 -51.70 10.86
CA MET A 4 32.56 -50.99 10.08
C MET A 4 31.31 -51.82 9.76
N SER A 5 30.21 -51.08 9.59
CA SER A 5 29.10 -51.20 8.62
C SER A 5 28.37 -52.53 8.42
N ARG A 6 27.02 -52.45 8.40
CA ARG A 6 26.21 -52.94 7.28
C ARG A 6 25.04 -51.97 7.01
N LEU A 7 25.09 -51.30 5.86
CA LEU A 7 23.91 -50.71 5.24
C LEU A 7 23.01 -51.85 4.73
N SER A 8 21.70 -51.74 4.96
CA SER A 8 20.70 -52.38 4.11
C SER A 8 19.88 -51.30 3.44
N ARG A 9 20.11 -51.15 2.13
CA ARG A 9 19.35 -50.36 1.16
C ARG A 9 18.19 -51.23 0.67
N SER A 10 16.95 -50.75 0.77
CA SER A 10 15.81 -50.98 -0.15
C SER A 10 14.52 -50.59 0.57
N ARG A 11 13.53 -49.86 0.05
CA ARG A 11 13.17 -49.42 -1.30
C ARG A 11 12.41 -48.10 -1.15
N SER A 12 12.85 -47.06 -1.84
CA SER A 12 12.11 -45.82 -2.06
C SER A 12 10.89 -46.09 -2.95
N ASN A 13 9.69 -46.11 -2.38
CA ASN A 13 8.45 -45.99 -3.15
C ASN A 13 8.00 -44.54 -3.10
N SER A 14 8.63 -43.69 -3.92
CA SER A 14 8.22 -42.31 -4.14
C SER A 14 6.95 -42.28 -4.99
N ARG A 15 5.80 -42.58 -4.37
CA ARG A 15 4.49 -42.15 -4.90
C ARG A 15 4.22 -40.76 -4.33
N SER A 16 4.69 -39.75 -5.04
CA SER A 16 4.26 -38.36 -4.85
C SER A 16 2.74 -38.31 -4.94
N PRO A 17 2.01 -37.83 -3.91
CA PRO A 17 0.61 -37.49 -4.06
C PRO A 17 0.56 -36.35 -5.09
N SER A 18 -0.14 -36.60 -6.18
CA SER A 18 -0.54 -35.57 -7.13
C SER A 18 -1.23 -34.47 -6.32
N ARG A 19 -0.53 -33.36 -6.12
CA ARG A 19 -1.11 -32.11 -5.61
C ARG A 19 -2.01 -31.57 -6.72
N LYS A 20 -3.18 -32.18 -6.90
CA LYS A 20 -4.37 -31.49 -7.41
C LYS A 20 -4.99 -30.79 -6.22
N ASP A 21 -4.24 -29.86 -5.60
CA ASP A 21 -4.88 -28.91 -4.71
C ASP A 21 -5.51 -27.87 -5.61
N SER A 22 -6.82 -27.82 -5.53
CA SER A 22 -7.68 -27.12 -6.45
C SER A 22 -7.34 -25.64 -6.46
N GLU A 23 -7.29 -25.02 -7.65
CA GLU A 23 -7.53 -23.59 -7.82
C GLU A 23 -8.97 -23.26 -7.38
N LYS A 24 -9.27 -23.44 -6.08
CA LYS A 24 -10.39 -22.76 -5.45
C LYS A 24 -9.94 -21.33 -5.28
N GLY A 25 -10.07 -20.55 -6.36
CA GLY A 25 -9.93 -19.10 -6.28
C GLY A 25 -10.78 -18.58 -5.12
N CYS A 26 -10.25 -17.60 -4.40
CA CYS A 26 -11.01 -16.93 -3.37
C CYS A 26 -12.31 -16.41 -4.02
N PRO A 27 -13.51 -16.83 -3.56
CA PRO A 27 -14.75 -16.40 -4.17
C PRO A 27 -14.83 -14.88 -4.09
N VAL A 28 -15.21 -14.23 -5.20
CA VAL A 28 -15.47 -12.79 -5.21
C VAL A 28 -16.61 -12.53 -4.23
N LEU A 29 -16.35 -11.70 -3.22
CA LEU A 29 -17.34 -11.34 -2.21
C LEU A 29 -18.43 -10.46 -2.82
N THR A 30 -19.66 -10.68 -2.39
CA THR A 30 -20.79 -9.80 -2.67
C THR A 30 -20.64 -8.46 -1.94
N VAL A 31 -21.36 -7.42 -2.39
CA VAL A 31 -21.36 -6.11 -1.72
C VAL A 31 -21.75 -6.22 -0.25
N ALA A 32 -22.80 -7.01 0.06
CA ALA A 32 -23.25 -7.21 1.44
C ALA A 32 -22.20 -7.89 2.34
N GLU A 33 -21.40 -8.81 1.78
CA GLU A 33 -20.30 -9.45 2.51
C GLU A 33 -19.15 -8.47 2.79
N LEU A 34 -18.83 -7.60 1.83
CA LEU A 34 -17.83 -6.54 1.98
C LEU A 34 -18.27 -5.48 3.00
N GLU A 35 -19.52 -5.04 2.95
CA GLU A 35 -20.10 -4.11 3.94
C GLU A 35 -20.00 -4.68 5.35
N ARG A 36 -20.39 -5.94 5.54
CA ARG A 36 -20.28 -6.61 6.84
C ARG A 36 -18.83 -6.68 7.32
N LEU A 37 -17.89 -6.99 6.43
CA LEU A 37 -16.46 -7.01 6.75
C LEU A 37 -15.98 -5.63 7.20
N LEU A 38 -16.33 -4.57 6.47
CA LEU A 38 -15.93 -3.19 6.79
C LEU A 38 -16.53 -2.70 8.12
N TYR A 39 -17.82 -2.95 8.37
CA TYR A 39 -18.49 -2.50 9.60
C TYR A 39 -18.05 -3.24 10.87
N THR A 40 -17.47 -4.44 10.74
CA THR A 40 -16.91 -5.18 11.88
C THR A 40 -15.47 -4.81 12.19
N GLY A 41 -14.83 -4.00 11.33
CA GLY A 41 -13.49 -3.48 11.56
C GLY A 41 -13.43 -2.51 12.75
N LYS A 42 -12.25 -2.39 13.37
CA LYS A 42 -11.99 -1.32 14.34
C LYS A 42 -11.99 0.02 13.59
N THR A 43 -12.72 1.00 14.11
CA THR A 43 -12.68 2.36 13.58
C THR A 43 -11.37 3.03 13.95
N ALA A 44 -10.78 3.74 12.99
CA ALA A 44 -9.73 4.72 13.21
C ALA A 44 -10.24 5.80 14.18
N CYS A 45 -9.51 6.06 15.26
CA CYS A 45 -9.79 7.18 16.18
C CYS A 45 -8.76 8.31 16.04
N ASN A 46 -7.80 8.16 15.10
CA ASN A 46 -6.71 9.11 14.89
C ASN A 46 -6.90 9.82 13.55
N HIS A 47 -6.34 11.02 13.44
CA HIS A 47 -6.29 11.76 12.16
C HIS A 47 -5.42 11.07 11.11
N ALA A 48 -4.51 10.18 11.52
CA ALA A 48 -3.76 9.28 10.66
C ALA A 48 -3.45 7.96 11.36
N ASP A 49 -3.57 6.86 10.63
CA ASP A 49 -3.20 5.52 11.07
C ASP A 49 -2.24 4.87 10.07
N GLU A 50 -1.21 4.20 10.57
CA GLU A 50 -0.31 3.37 9.75
C GLU A 50 -1.02 2.06 9.42
N VAL A 51 -1.47 1.92 8.17
CA VAL A 51 -2.23 0.75 7.70
C VAL A 51 -1.34 -0.31 7.05
N TRP A 52 -0.11 0.07 6.70
CA TRP A 52 0.95 -0.79 6.18
C TRP A 52 2.30 -0.11 6.50
N PRO A 53 3.43 -0.85 6.64
CA PRO A 53 4.71 -0.23 6.97
C PRO A 53 5.06 1.00 6.12
N ARG A 54 5.11 2.16 6.78
CA ARG A 54 5.34 3.51 6.22
C ARG A 54 4.25 4.02 5.27
N LEU A 55 3.04 3.47 5.35
CA LEU A 55 1.87 3.91 4.60
C LEU A 55 0.75 4.27 5.56
N TYR A 56 0.36 5.53 5.50
CA TYR A 56 -0.64 6.12 6.38
C TYR A 56 -1.91 6.44 5.59
N ILE A 57 -3.07 6.18 6.18
CA ILE A 57 -4.34 6.75 5.74
C ILE A 57 -4.73 7.79 6.78
N GLY A 58 -5.12 8.98 6.32
CA GLY A 58 -5.47 10.08 7.19
C GLY A 58 -6.46 11.05 6.57
N ASP A 59 -6.88 12.01 7.38
CA ASP A 59 -7.87 13.02 7.04
C ASP A 59 -7.25 14.37 6.62
N GLN A 60 -8.11 15.38 6.43
CA GLN A 60 -7.68 16.74 6.11
C GLN A 60 -6.90 17.41 7.25
N GLU A 61 -7.17 17.05 8.51
CA GLU A 61 -6.52 17.67 9.67
C GLU A 61 -5.03 17.31 9.71
N ILE A 62 -4.69 16.03 9.58
CA ILE A 62 -3.28 15.62 9.50
C ILE A 62 -2.58 16.21 8.27
N ALA A 63 -3.25 16.26 7.12
CA ALA A 63 -2.69 16.81 5.89
C ALA A 63 -2.34 18.31 6.04
N SER A 64 -3.07 19.05 6.88
CA SER A 64 -2.78 20.45 7.17
C SER A 64 -1.72 20.66 8.27
N ASN A 65 -1.39 19.63 9.05
CA ASN A 65 -0.51 19.73 10.21
C ASN A 65 0.95 19.45 9.85
N ARG A 66 1.65 20.49 9.39
CA ARG A 66 3.07 20.41 8.97
C ARG A 66 3.99 19.81 10.03
N LYS A 67 3.74 20.07 11.32
CA LYS A 67 4.58 19.57 12.42
C LYS A 67 4.45 18.05 12.57
N GLU A 68 3.23 17.55 12.55
CA GLU A 68 2.99 16.11 12.65
C GLU A 68 3.46 15.38 11.38
N LEU A 69 3.30 15.97 10.18
CA LEU A 69 3.86 15.40 8.95
C LEU A 69 5.40 15.23 9.03
N ILE A 70 6.12 16.23 9.55
CA ILE A 70 7.57 16.14 9.77
C ILE A 70 7.91 15.08 10.81
N LYS A 71 7.18 15.05 11.92
CA LYS A 71 7.39 14.08 13.02
C LYS A 71 7.16 12.63 12.58
N LEU A 72 6.17 12.40 11.72
CA LEU A 72 5.89 11.09 11.10
C LEU A 72 6.88 10.75 9.96
N GLY A 73 7.70 11.70 9.53
CA GLY A 73 8.63 11.51 8.42
C GLY A 73 7.93 11.34 7.07
N ILE A 74 6.79 11.99 6.87
CA ILE A 74 6.06 11.92 5.60
C ILE A 74 6.84 12.63 4.50
N THR A 75 7.12 11.90 3.41
CA THR A 75 7.84 12.41 2.24
C THR A 75 7.00 12.46 0.98
N HIS A 76 5.89 11.72 0.94
CA HIS A 76 4.99 11.65 -0.21
C HIS A 76 3.55 11.81 0.28
N ILE A 77 2.76 12.63 -0.42
CA ILE A 77 1.34 12.80 -0.15
C ILE A 77 0.56 12.47 -1.41
N LEU A 78 -0.34 11.49 -1.30
CA LEU A 78 -1.36 11.18 -2.28
C LEU A 78 -2.70 11.74 -1.77
N ASN A 79 -3.16 12.85 -2.34
CA ASN A 79 -4.46 13.43 -1.99
C ASN A 79 -5.55 12.87 -2.91
N CYS A 80 -6.37 11.96 -2.39
CA CYS A 80 -7.49 11.36 -3.11
C CYS A 80 -8.77 12.24 -3.11
N ALA A 81 -8.70 13.48 -2.64
CA ALA A 81 -9.81 14.43 -2.63
C ALA A 81 -9.33 15.83 -3.07
N GLN A 82 -8.43 15.89 -4.06
CA GLN A 82 -7.95 17.16 -4.62
C GLN A 82 -9.13 17.97 -5.13
N SER A 83 -9.10 19.27 -4.90
CA SER A 83 -10.00 20.20 -5.58
C SER A 83 -9.20 21.40 -6.09
N LYS A 84 -9.71 22.09 -7.09
CA LYS A 84 -9.07 23.32 -7.61
C LYS A 84 -9.19 24.52 -6.66
N TRP A 85 -10.12 24.43 -5.71
CA TRP A 85 -10.47 25.52 -4.79
C TRP A 85 -9.84 25.36 -3.42
N ARG A 86 -9.44 24.14 -3.05
CA ARG A 86 -8.63 23.86 -1.86
C ARG A 86 -7.20 23.65 -2.33
N GLY A 87 -6.23 24.09 -1.53
CA GLY A 87 -4.83 24.04 -1.94
C GLY A 87 -4.34 22.63 -2.33
N GLY A 88 -3.19 22.59 -3.00
CA GLY A 88 -2.54 21.36 -3.46
C GLY A 88 -1.08 21.28 -2.99
N ALA A 89 -0.18 21.04 -3.94
CA ALA A 89 1.24 20.84 -3.66
C ALA A 89 1.89 22.05 -2.95
N GLU A 90 1.40 23.26 -3.20
CA GLU A 90 1.92 24.51 -2.63
C GLU A 90 1.77 24.57 -1.10
N CYS A 91 0.81 23.86 -0.51
CA CYS A 91 0.67 23.76 0.95
C CYS A 91 1.91 23.11 1.61
N TYR A 92 2.69 22.36 0.84
CA TYR A 92 3.86 21.62 1.30
C TYR A 92 5.18 22.27 0.85
N ALA A 93 5.14 23.49 0.32
CA ALA A 93 6.32 24.21 -0.12
C ALA A 93 7.39 24.32 0.98
N GLY A 94 8.61 23.88 0.67
CA GLY A 94 9.74 23.86 1.61
C GLY A 94 9.79 22.66 2.56
N MET A 95 8.89 21.67 2.43
CA MET A 95 8.90 20.45 3.25
C MET A 95 9.57 19.25 2.59
N ASN A 96 10.06 19.38 1.34
CA ASN A 96 10.60 18.27 0.54
C ASN A 96 9.59 17.11 0.39
N ILE A 97 8.31 17.44 0.21
CA ILE A 97 7.23 16.48 -0.01
C ILE A 97 6.93 16.37 -1.50
N THR A 98 6.94 15.15 -2.03
CA THR A 98 6.39 14.84 -3.34
C THR A 98 4.86 14.74 -3.26
N TYR A 99 4.15 15.47 -4.10
CA TYR A 99 2.69 15.53 -4.07
C TYR A 99 2.06 14.92 -5.32
N HIS A 100 1.02 14.10 -5.14
CA HIS A 100 0.12 13.66 -6.21
C HIS A 100 -1.32 13.88 -5.77
N GLY A 101 -2.10 14.62 -6.57
CA GLY A 101 -3.51 14.90 -6.31
C GLY A 101 -4.41 14.22 -7.33
N ILE A 102 -5.45 13.54 -6.85
CA ILE A 102 -6.52 12.97 -7.66
C ILE A 102 -7.78 13.77 -7.35
N GLU A 103 -8.36 14.41 -8.39
CA GLU A 103 -9.65 15.12 -8.29
C GLU A 103 -10.81 14.11 -8.26
N ALA A 104 -10.89 13.32 -7.19
CA ALA A 104 -11.94 12.33 -6.99
C ALA A 104 -13.09 12.88 -6.13
N HIS A 105 -14.27 12.31 -6.37
CA HIS A 105 -15.49 12.58 -5.61
C HIS A 105 -15.92 11.31 -4.88
N ASP A 106 -16.28 11.44 -3.60
CA ASP A 106 -16.89 10.35 -2.84
C ASP A 106 -18.35 10.14 -3.29
N SER A 107 -18.50 9.49 -4.44
CA SER A 107 -19.77 9.17 -5.06
C SER A 107 -19.68 7.79 -5.70
N PRO A 108 -20.72 6.93 -5.57
CA PRO A 108 -20.79 5.65 -6.28
C PRO A 108 -20.71 5.77 -7.80
N SER A 109 -20.99 6.95 -8.36
CA SER A 109 -20.94 7.23 -9.80
C SER A 109 -19.56 7.69 -10.29
N PHE A 110 -18.61 7.95 -9.39
CA PHE A 110 -17.26 8.35 -9.78
C PHE A 110 -16.42 7.12 -10.10
N ASP A 111 -15.83 7.09 -11.30
CA ASP A 111 -14.94 6.00 -11.68
C ASP A 111 -13.55 6.18 -11.05
N MET A 112 -13.36 5.63 -9.85
CA MET A 112 -12.06 5.63 -9.18
C MET A 112 -11.07 4.66 -9.84
N SER A 113 -11.54 3.70 -10.64
CA SER A 113 -10.71 2.61 -11.15
C SER A 113 -9.61 3.08 -12.09
N VAL A 114 -9.85 4.18 -12.82
CA VAL A 114 -8.85 4.82 -13.69
C VAL A 114 -7.61 5.28 -12.94
N ASN A 115 -7.73 5.53 -11.64
CA ASN A 115 -6.64 6.01 -10.80
C ASN A 115 -5.91 4.89 -10.05
N PHE A 116 -6.40 3.63 -10.07
CA PHE A 116 -5.81 2.56 -9.28
C PHE A 116 -4.34 2.29 -9.62
N TYR A 117 -4.01 2.15 -10.90
CA TYR A 117 -2.63 1.87 -11.30
C TYR A 117 -1.69 3.08 -11.08
N PRO A 118 -2.04 4.32 -11.51
CA PRO A 118 -1.22 5.50 -11.23
C PRO A 118 -0.97 5.73 -9.72
N ALA A 119 -2.03 5.61 -8.89
CA ALA A 119 -1.91 5.76 -7.45
C ALA A 119 -1.04 4.66 -6.82
N ALA A 120 -1.24 3.40 -7.23
CA ALA A 120 -0.44 2.28 -6.75
C ALA A 120 1.03 2.42 -7.16
N GLU A 121 1.33 2.89 -8.37
CA GLU A 121 2.69 3.16 -8.81
C GLU A 121 3.35 4.27 -7.98
N PHE A 122 2.63 5.36 -7.70
CA PHE A 122 3.10 6.44 -6.83
C PHE A 122 3.46 5.94 -5.42
N ILE A 123 2.56 5.17 -4.81
CA ILE A 123 2.79 4.55 -3.49
C ILE A 123 3.99 3.58 -3.55
N HIS A 124 4.04 2.72 -4.58
CA HIS A 124 5.10 1.73 -4.73
C HIS A 124 6.48 2.38 -4.87
N ARG A 125 6.62 3.42 -5.68
CA ARG A 125 7.87 4.18 -5.83
C ARG A 125 8.31 4.80 -4.50
N ALA A 126 7.39 5.49 -3.82
CA ALA A 126 7.67 6.13 -2.53
C ALA A 126 8.18 5.12 -1.48
N LEU A 127 7.56 3.94 -1.40
CA LEU A 127 7.96 2.90 -0.46
C LEU A 127 9.30 2.24 -0.86
N SER A 128 9.53 2.05 -2.17
CA SER A 128 10.73 1.38 -2.70
C SER A 128 12.00 2.23 -2.56
N THR A 129 11.89 3.55 -2.66
CA THR A 129 13.02 4.47 -2.42
C THR A 129 13.23 4.78 -0.94
N GLY A 130 12.47 4.13 -0.04
CA GLY A 130 12.51 4.43 1.38
C GLY A 130 12.04 5.83 1.74
N GLY A 131 11.21 6.44 0.89
CA GLY A 131 10.75 7.81 1.03
C GLY A 131 11.74 8.85 0.50
N HIS A 132 12.84 8.45 -0.14
CA HIS A 132 13.76 9.39 -0.78
C HIS A 132 13.21 9.90 -2.11
N HIS A 133 13.49 11.17 -2.38
CA HIS A 133 13.24 11.80 -3.67
C HIS A 133 14.24 11.23 -4.69
N GLU A 134 13.74 10.67 -5.79
CA GLU A 134 14.58 10.44 -6.98
C GLU A 134 15.03 11.82 -7.51
N PRO A 135 16.35 12.06 -7.69
CA PRO A 135 16.82 13.31 -8.26
C PRO A 135 16.33 13.43 -9.70
N ASN A 136 15.73 14.58 -10.04
CA ASN A 136 15.30 14.86 -11.41
C ASN A 136 16.51 14.77 -12.37
N PRO A 137 16.51 13.83 -13.34
CA PRO A 137 17.63 13.68 -14.29
C PRO A 137 17.85 14.94 -15.15
N LEU A 138 16.84 15.82 -15.25
CA LEU A 138 16.90 17.06 -16.01
C LEU A 138 17.46 18.26 -15.23
N ALA A 139 17.71 18.12 -13.92
CA ALA A 139 18.35 19.16 -13.12
C ALA A 139 19.90 19.08 -13.13
N MET A 140 20.47 18.11 -13.86
CA MET A 140 21.92 17.90 -14.01
C MET A 140 22.45 18.29 -15.41
N ARG A 141 21.71 19.09 -16.17
CA ARG A 141 22.17 19.63 -17.46
C ARG A 141 22.07 21.15 -17.50
#